data_AF-A0AAE0FA81-F1
#
_entry.id   AF-A0AAE0FA81-F1
#
_cell.length_a   1.000
_cell.length_b   1.000
_cell.length_c   1.000
_cell.angle_alpha   90.00
_cell.angle_beta   90.00
_cell.angle_gamma   90.00
#
_symmetry.space_group_name_H-M   'P 1'
#
loop_
_entity.id
_entity.type
_entity.pdbx_description
1 polymer ?
#
loop_
_entity_poly.entity_id
_entity_poly.type
_entity_poly.pdbx_seq_one_letter_code
_entity_poly.pdbx_strand_id
1 'polypeptide(L)'
;MACVAVQEDVAGQAWAANLANQLSESSEFFFTVAFTLEVVVLCTAYGLVLHSGAYLHSPWNRIDSFIVLMSWISFFPGMKAILWLRTLRLIKPLRTVSKNQNMRMLITALIGSIPMLISVTMLWCMVFVLFGIVAMQLWLGEFHYRCVDPLTGEPEAESERLCGGDRACPSGFDCLKEDPVTGHLFENPNHGVTNFDNFGWTFVAVFQ
;
A
#
# COMPACT_ATOMS: atom_id res chain seq x y z
N MET A 1 -20.62 -34.65 16.08
CA MET A 1 -21.21 -34.29 14.77
C MET A 1 -20.66 -32.99 14.18
N ALA A 2 -20.12 -32.04 14.97
CA ALA A 2 -19.57 -30.78 14.43
C ALA A 2 -18.23 -30.90 13.67
N CYS A 3 -17.36 -31.89 13.94
CA CYS A 3 -16.08 -32.02 13.22
C CYS A 3 -16.21 -32.43 11.74
N VAL A 4 -17.25 -33.16 11.36
CA VAL A 4 -17.41 -33.68 9.99
C VAL A 4 -17.80 -32.55 9.03
N ALA A 5 -18.67 -31.62 9.47
CA ALA A 5 -19.05 -30.46 8.67
C ALA A 5 -17.87 -29.51 8.39
N VAL A 6 -16.98 -29.29 9.37
CA VAL A 6 -15.78 -28.44 9.18
C VAL A 6 -14.79 -29.06 8.19
N GLN A 7 -14.66 -30.39 8.14
CA GLN A 7 -13.77 -31.05 7.18
C GLN A 7 -14.32 -31.03 5.74
N GLU A 8 -15.64 -31.10 5.56
CA GLU A 8 -16.27 -30.95 4.24
C GLU A 8 -16.13 -29.52 3.70
N ASP A 9 -16.21 -28.50 4.55
CA ASP A 9 -16.00 -27.09 4.17
C ASP A 9 -14.53 -26.78 3.85
N VAL A 10 -13.57 -27.36 4.58
CA VAL A 10 -12.12 -27.22 4.30
C VAL A 10 -11.73 -27.98 3.02
N ALA A 11 -12.26 -29.19 2.80
CA ALA A 11 -12.11 -29.90 1.53
C ALA A 11 -12.75 -29.10 0.40
N GLY A 12 -13.94 -28.55 0.65
CA GLY A 12 -14.64 -27.47 -0.03
C GLY A 12 -13.74 -26.38 -0.62
N GLN A 13 -13.14 -25.64 0.30
CA GLN A 13 -12.26 -24.52 -0.01
C GLN A 13 -10.95 -25.00 -0.66
N ALA A 14 -10.44 -26.16 -0.31
CA ALA A 14 -9.21 -26.71 -0.89
C ALA A 14 -9.38 -27.15 -2.35
N TRP A 15 -10.49 -27.80 -2.72
CA TRP A 15 -10.77 -28.13 -4.13
C TRP A 15 -11.09 -26.87 -4.93
N ALA A 16 -11.80 -25.89 -4.34
CA ALA A 16 -12.11 -24.63 -5.00
C ALA A 16 -10.83 -23.80 -5.23
N ALA A 17 -9.93 -23.75 -4.25
CA ALA A 17 -8.63 -23.10 -4.36
C ALA A 17 -7.73 -23.82 -5.37
N ASN A 18 -7.67 -25.15 -5.34
CA ASN A 18 -6.88 -25.93 -6.30
C ASN A 18 -7.41 -25.76 -7.74
N LEU A 19 -8.73 -25.80 -7.93
CA LEU A 19 -9.38 -25.56 -9.21
C LEU A 19 -9.14 -24.13 -9.70
N ALA A 20 -9.32 -23.11 -8.85
CA ALA A 20 -9.05 -21.72 -9.19
C ALA A 20 -7.58 -21.49 -9.55
N ASN A 21 -6.64 -22.10 -8.82
CA ASN A 21 -5.22 -22.04 -9.11
C ASN A 21 -4.91 -22.69 -10.47
N GLN A 22 -5.42 -23.90 -10.75
CA GLN A 22 -5.26 -24.61 -12.03
C GLN A 22 -5.82 -23.80 -13.22
N LEU A 23 -7.00 -23.20 -13.05
CA LEU A 23 -7.61 -22.34 -14.06
C LEU A 23 -6.80 -21.05 -14.29
N SER A 24 -6.31 -20.44 -13.21
CA SER A 24 -5.48 -19.23 -13.30
C SER A 24 -4.15 -19.52 -14.02
N GLU A 25 -3.46 -20.60 -13.68
CA GLU A 25 -2.17 -20.94 -14.30
C GLU A 25 -2.32 -21.28 -15.79
N SER A 26 -3.39 -22.00 -16.15
CA SER A 26 -3.67 -22.37 -17.54
C SER A 26 -3.99 -21.14 -18.40
N SER A 27 -4.83 -20.23 -17.89
CA SER A 27 -5.18 -18.99 -18.60
C SER A 27 -3.97 -18.05 -18.73
N GLU A 28 -3.16 -17.92 -17.67
CA GLU A 28 -1.98 -17.07 -17.65
C GLU A 28 -0.93 -17.50 -18.69
N PHE A 29 -0.74 -18.81 -18.86
CA PHE A 29 0.16 -19.36 -19.87
C PHE A 29 -0.36 -19.06 -21.29
N PHE A 30 -1.64 -19.34 -21.55
CA PHE A 30 -2.26 -19.08 -22.86
C PHE A 30 -2.14 -17.60 -23.25
N PHE A 31 -2.50 -16.69 -22.36
CA PHE A 31 -2.38 -15.25 -22.61
C PHE A 31 -0.91 -14.88 -22.85
N THR A 32 0.03 -15.31 -22.01
CA THR A 32 1.46 -14.99 -22.18
C THR A 32 1.98 -15.40 -23.55
N VAL A 33 1.63 -16.60 -24.04
CA VAL A 33 2.04 -17.07 -25.37
C VAL A 33 1.41 -16.25 -26.49
N ALA A 34 0.09 -16.07 -26.49
CA ALA A 34 -0.62 -15.30 -27.53
C ALA A 34 -0.05 -13.88 -27.68
N PHE A 35 0.26 -13.28 -26.54
CA PHE A 35 0.83 -11.96 -26.47
C PHE A 35 2.32 -11.88 -26.84
N THR A 36 3.09 -12.92 -26.55
CA THR A 36 4.48 -13.01 -27.02
C THR A 36 4.50 -13.06 -28.54
N LEU A 37 3.57 -13.79 -29.16
CA LEU A 37 3.40 -13.80 -30.62
C LEU A 37 3.04 -12.41 -31.17
N GLU A 38 2.12 -11.69 -30.53
CA GLU A 38 1.78 -10.32 -30.91
C GLU A 38 3.01 -9.40 -30.89
N VAL A 39 3.79 -9.42 -29.80
CA VAL A 39 5.03 -8.63 -29.70
C VAL A 39 6.05 -9.02 -30.79
N VAL A 40 6.23 -10.31 -31.05
CA VAL A 40 7.16 -10.80 -32.09
C VAL A 40 6.73 -10.35 -33.48
N VAL A 41 5.44 -10.44 -33.81
CA VAL A 41 4.88 -9.98 -35.09
C VAL A 41 5.03 -8.47 -35.25
N LEU A 42 4.79 -7.69 -34.18
CA LEU A 42 4.97 -6.25 -34.24
C LEU A 42 6.45 -5.86 -34.34
N CYS A 43 7.35 -6.58 -33.68
CA CYS A 43 8.80 -6.37 -33.79
C CYS A 43 9.31 -6.62 -35.21
N THR A 44 8.82 -7.65 -35.90
CA THR A 44 9.22 -7.93 -37.29
C THR A 44 8.58 -6.96 -38.29
N ALA A 45 7.35 -6.49 -38.03
CA ALA A 45 6.65 -5.54 -38.90
C ALA A 45 7.21 -4.11 -38.82
N TYR A 46 7.53 -3.60 -37.62
CA TYR A 46 8.00 -2.23 -37.41
C TYR A 46 9.53 -2.09 -37.31
N GLY A 47 10.25 -3.21 -37.15
CA GLY A 47 11.69 -3.21 -36.88
C GLY A 47 12.02 -2.92 -35.42
N LEU A 48 13.07 -3.57 -34.90
CA LEU A 48 13.46 -3.55 -33.49
C LEU A 48 13.99 -2.18 -33.02
N VAL A 49 14.94 -1.58 -33.74
CA VAL A 49 15.66 -0.36 -33.27
C VAL A 49 16.04 0.63 -34.39
N LEU A 50 16.22 0.20 -35.65
CA LEU A 50 16.93 1.03 -36.66
C LEU A 50 16.09 2.08 -37.43
N HIS A 51 14.76 2.10 -37.33
CA HIS A 51 13.92 3.06 -38.06
C HIS A 51 13.19 4.03 -37.13
N SER A 52 12.91 5.26 -37.60
CA SER A 52 12.20 6.30 -36.85
C SER A 52 10.76 5.93 -36.43
N GLY A 53 10.23 4.79 -36.92
CA GLY A 53 8.96 4.17 -36.51
C GLY A 53 9.13 2.89 -35.68
N ALA A 54 10.31 2.67 -35.08
CA ALA A 54 10.64 1.45 -34.35
C ALA A 54 9.67 1.20 -33.18
N TYR A 55 9.40 -0.08 -32.96
CA TYR A 55 8.40 -0.59 -32.02
C TYR A 55 8.55 -0.02 -30.59
N LEU A 56 9.77 0.28 -30.13
CA LEU A 56 10.08 0.74 -28.77
C LEU A 56 9.91 2.26 -28.53
N HIS A 57 9.65 3.05 -29.57
CA HIS A 57 9.46 4.50 -29.43
C HIS A 57 8.09 4.85 -28.81
N SER A 58 7.06 4.05 -29.07
CA SER A 58 5.74 4.22 -28.47
C SER A 58 5.75 3.78 -26.99
N PRO A 59 5.35 4.64 -26.02
CA PRO A 59 5.34 4.30 -24.60
C PRO A 59 4.42 3.11 -24.30
N TRP A 60 3.32 2.98 -25.05
CA TRP A 60 2.36 1.89 -24.90
C TRP A 60 2.96 0.52 -25.28
N ASN A 61 3.76 0.49 -26.35
CA ASN A 61 4.43 -0.74 -26.80
C ASN A 61 5.58 -1.13 -25.87
N ARG A 62 6.24 -0.14 -25.25
CA ARG A 62 7.29 -0.36 -24.24
C ARG A 62 6.72 -1.01 -22.98
N ILE A 63 5.56 -0.54 -22.50
CA ILE A 63 4.85 -1.14 -21.36
C ILE A 63 4.45 -2.58 -21.68
N ASP A 64 3.88 -2.83 -22.86
CA ASP A 64 3.48 -4.18 -23.27
C ASP A 64 4.68 -5.15 -23.32
N SER A 65 5.80 -4.71 -23.91
CA SER A 65 7.06 -5.48 -23.98
C SER A 65 7.60 -5.82 -22.60
N PHE A 66 7.61 -4.85 -21.68
CA PHE A 66 8.08 -5.05 -20.31
C PHE A 66 7.23 -6.09 -19.57
N ILE A 67 5.90 -6.04 -19.73
CA ILE A 67 4.99 -7.00 -19.11
C ILE A 67 5.22 -8.42 -19.65
N VAL A 68 5.45 -8.59 -20.96
CA VAL A 68 5.78 -9.90 -21.55
C VAL A 68 7.06 -10.46 -20.94
N LEU A 69 8.14 -9.66 -20.89
CA LEU A 69 9.41 -10.07 -20.30
C LEU A 69 9.25 -10.51 -18.84
N MET A 70 8.53 -9.73 -18.03
CA MET A 70 8.25 -10.05 -16.63
C MET A 70 7.38 -11.31 -16.44
N SER A 71 6.46 -11.59 -17.37
CA SER A 71 5.65 -12.82 -17.34
C SER A 71 6.51 -14.07 -17.58
N TRP A 72 7.47 -14.00 -18.50
CA TRP A 72 8.43 -15.10 -18.75
C TRP A 72 9.36 -15.34 -17.56
N ILE A 73 9.85 -14.28 -16.93
CA ILE A 73 10.63 -14.35 -15.68
C ILE A 73 9.83 -15.06 -14.59
N SER A 74 8.51 -14.84 -14.52
CA SER A 74 7.66 -15.48 -13.50
C SER A 74 7.50 -17.01 -13.69
N PHE A 75 7.84 -17.56 -14.86
CA PHE A 75 7.74 -19.00 -15.14
C PHE A 75 8.98 -19.79 -14.69
N PHE A 76 10.13 -19.12 -14.49
CA PHE A 76 11.36 -19.80 -14.08
C PHE A 76 11.25 -20.40 -12.65
N PRO A 77 11.54 -21.70 -12.48
CA PRO A 77 11.52 -22.35 -11.18
C PRO A 77 12.70 -21.86 -10.33
N GLY A 78 12.44 -20.95 -9.40
CA GLY A 78 13.44 -20.32 -8.55
C GLY A 78 13.09 -18.87 -8.18
N MET A 79 12.33 -18.19 -9.05
CA MET A 79 11.89 -16.81 -8.82
C MET A 79 10.45 -16.72 -8.25
N LYS A 80 9.71 -17.82 -8.18
CA LYS A 80 8.34 -17.86 -7.60
C LYS A 80 8.27 -17.48 -6.11
N ALA A 81 9.40 -17.48 -5.41
CA ALA A 81 9.50 -17.09 -4.00
C ALA A 81 9.48 -15.58 -3.77
N ILE A 82 9.67 -14.75 -4.82
CA ILE A 82 9.81 -13.31 -4.62
C ILE A 82 8.44 -12.62 -4.62
N LEU A 83 8.14 -11.90 -3.54
CA LEU A 83 6.83 -11.28 -3.27
C LEU A 83 6.35 -10.35 -4.40
N TRP A 84 7.27 -9.62 -5.04
CA TRP A 84 6.94 -8.72 -6.15
C TRP A 84 6.48 -9.45 -7.43
N LEU A 85 6.95 -10.68 -7.68
CA LEU A 85 6.48 -11.48 -8.82
C LEU A 85 5.02 -11.91 -8.63
N ARG A 86 4.55 -11.98 -7.38
CA ARG A 86 3.13 -12.21 -7.08
C ARG A 86 2.28 -10.98 -7.40
N THR A 87 2.74 -9.78 -7.05
CA THR A 87 2.02 -8.53 -7.37
C THR A 87 2.02 -8.22 -8.87
N LEU A 88 3.03 -8.64 -9.63
CA LEU A 88 3.05 -8.49 -11.09
C LEU A 88 1.92 -9.23 -11.81
N ARG A 89 1.34 -10.28 -11.21
CA ARG A 89 0.14 -10.92 -11.77
C ARG A 89 -1.06 -9.97 -11.79
N LEU A 90 -1.13 -9.00 -10.89
CA LEU A 90 -2.17 -7.96 -10.85
C LEU A 90 -2.02 -6.91 -11.95
N ILE A 91 -0.87 -6.85 -12.62
CA ILE A 91 -0.66 -5.97 -13.78
C ILE A 91 -1.26 -6.58 -15.06
N LYS A 92 -1.44 -7.91 -15.11
CA LYS A 92 -1.98 -8.60 -16.30
C LYS A 92 -3.39 -8.11 -16.71
N PRO A 93 -4.35 -7.87 -15.80
CA PRO A 93 -5.64 -7.23 -16.14
C PRO A 93 -5.50 -5.86 -16.81
N LEU A 94 -4.52 -5.05 -16.38
CA LEU A 94 -4.23 -3.73 -16.98
C LEU A 94 -3.75 -3.83 -18.43
N ARG A 95 -3.20 -4.98 -18.84
CA ARG A 95 -2.80 -5.23 -20.23
C ARG A 95 -3.97 -5.24 -21.21
N THR A 96 -5.08 -5.86 -20.82
CA THR A 96 -6.28 -5.89 -21.66
C THR A 96 -6.84 -4.47 -21.84
N VAL A 97 -6.76 -3.66 -20.78
CA VAL A 97 -7.13 -2.24 -20.82
C VAL A 97 -6.20 -1.46 -21.75
N SER A 98 -4.90 -1.72 -21.70
CA SER A 98 -3.94 -1.08 -22.59
C SER A 98 -3.99 -1.59 -24.02
N LYS A 99 -4.81 -2.58 -24.41
CA LYS A 99 -5.00 -2.98 -25.82
C LYS A 99 -6.16 -2.22 -26.48
N ASN A 100 -7.19 -1.88 -25.71
CA ASN A 100 -8.35 -1.17 -26.22
C ASN A 100 -8.04 0.30 -26.50
N GLN A 101 -8.16 0.71 -27.77
CA GLN A 101 -7.91 2.09 -28.21
C GLN A 101 -8.74 3.12 -27.44
N ASN A 102 -9.99 2.80 -27.11
CA ASN A 102 -10.88 3.66 -26.34
C ASN A 102 -10.34 3.91 -24.91
N MET A 103 -9.80 2.88 -24.26
CA MET A 103 -9.25 3.01 -22.90
C MET A 103 -7.89 3.72 -22.90
N ARG A 104 -7.06 3.50 -23.93
CA ARG A 104 -5.80 4.25 -24.11
C ARG A 104 -6.04 5.75 -24.18
N MET A 105 -7.08 6.18 -24.89
CA MET A 105 -7.42 7.59 -25.02
C MET A 105 -7.77 8.21 -23.67
N LEU A 106 -8.60 7.53 -22.87
CA LEU A 106 -8.97 7.98 -21.53
C LEU A 106 -7.76 8.08 -20.60
N ILE A 107 -6.90 7.06 -20.57
CA ILE A 107 -5.71 7.06 -19.72
C ILE A 107 -4.73 8.17 -20.15
N THR A 108 -4.55 8.37 -21.45
CA THR A 108 -3.69 9.44 -21.96
C THR A 108 -4.24 10.82 -21.59
N ALA A 109 -5.55 11.02 -21.65
CA ALA A 109 -6.20 12.26 -21.23
C ALA A 109 -6.06 12.50 -19.72
N LEU A 110 -6.21 11.44 -18.91
CA LEU A 110 -5.99 11.49 -17.46
C LEU A 110 -4.54 11.87 -17.14
N ILE A 111 -3.57 11.16 -17.73
CA ILE A 111 -2.13 11.43 -17.52
C ILE A 111 -1.77 12.83 -18.03
N GLY A 112 -2.36 13.28 -19.14
CA GLY A 112 -2.18 14.64 -19.65
C GLY A 112 -2.66 15.74 -18.69
N SER A 113 -3.58 15.41 -17.79
CA SER A 113 -4.13 16.35 -16.78
C SER A 113 -3.30 16.38 -15.48
N ILE A 114 -2.53 15.32 -15.20
CA ILE A 114 -1.66 15.21 -14.01
C ILE A 114 -0.69 16.39 -13.86
N PRO A 115 0.03 16.88 -14.89
CA PRO A 115 0.99 17.98 -14.68
C PRO A 115 0.37 19.26 -14.14
N MET A 116 -0.88 19.58 -14.52
CA MET A 116 -1.58 20.73 -13.94
C MET A 116 -2.00 20.49 -12.48
N LEU A 117 -2.41 19.27 -12.16
CA LEU A 117 -2.74 18.86 -10.79
C LEU A 117 -1.51 18.93 -9.88
N ILE A 118 -0.32 18.56 -10.37
CA ILE A 118 0.93 18.58 -9.58
C ILE A 118 1.21 19.98 -9.03
N SER A 119 0.98 21.05 -9.80
CA SER A 119 1.21 22.41 -9.33
C SER A 119 0.31 22.77 -8.13
N VAL A 120 -0.96 22.35 -8.18
CA VAL A 120 -1.91 22.60 -7.09
C VAL A 120 -1.61 21.71 -5.89
N THR A 121 -1.33 20.42 -6.10
CA THR A 121 -1.00 19.50 -4.99
C THR A 121 0.32 19.87 -4.32
N MET A 122 1.29 20.41 -5.04
CA MET A 122 2.55 20.92 -4.46
C MET A 122 2.29 22.09 -3.51
N LEU A 123 1.39 23.01 -3.86
CA LEU A 123 0.99 24.10 -2.97
C LEU A 123 0.35 23.55 -1.68
N TRP A 124 -0.60 22.62 -1.81
CA TRP A 124 -1.22 21.96 -0.66
C TRP A 124 -0.23 21.22 0.22
N CYS A 125 0.73 20.51 -0.39
CA CYS A 125 1.81 19.83 0.33
C CYS A 125 2.61 20.81 1.20
N MET A 126 2.98 21.98 0.65
CA MET A 126 3.68 23.02 1.41
C MET A 126 2.85 23.51 2.61
N VAL A 127 1.56 23.75 2.41
CA VAL A 127 0.65 24.20 3.48
C VAL A 127 0.56 23.16 4.61
N PHE A 128 0.41 21.87 4.27
CA PHE A 128 0.38 20.82 5.28
C PHE A 128 1.71 20.63 6.01
N VAL A 129 2.85 20.83 5.35
CA VAL A 129 4.15 20.82 6.02
C VAL A 129 4.27 21.96 7.03
N LEU A 130 3.78 23.17 6.70
CA LEU A 130 3.78 24.29 7.65
C LEU A 130 2.92 23.97 8.88
N PHE A 131 1.70 23.48 8.68
CA PHE A 131 0.85 23.06 9.79
C PHE A 131 1.48 21.91 10.59
N GLY A 132 2.15 20.96 9.92
CA GLY A 132 2.86 19.87 10.58
C GLY A 132 4.01 20.36 11.45
N ILE A 133 4.82 21.33 11.01
CA ILE A 133 5.90 21.89 11.83
C ILE A 133 5.34 22.61 13.05
N VAL A 134 4.27 23.40 12.86
CA VAL A 134 3.60 24.10 13.98
C VAL A 134 3.03 23.10 14.98
N ALA A 135 2.34 22.06 14.49
CA ALA A 135 1.77 21.02 15.34
C ALA A 135 2.84 20.24 16.11
N MET A 136 3.94 19.87 15.44
CA MET A 136 5.08 19.22 16.07
C MET A 136 5.65 20.06 17.22
N GLN A 137 5.78 21.37 17.04
CA GLN A 137 6.31 22.26 18.08
C GLN A 137 5.36 22.44 19.26
N LEU A 138 4.05 22.48 19.01
CA LEU A 138 3.05 22.71 20.05
C LEU A 138 2.77 21.45 20.90
N TRP A 139 2.85 20.25 20.31
CA TRP A 139 2.42 19.01 20.97
C TRP A 139 3.52 17.95 21.11
N LEU A 140 4.79 18.37 21.08
CA LEU A 140 5.92 17.45 21.18
C LEU A 140 5.91 16.69 22.51
N GLY A 141 5.68 15.38 22.44
CA GLY A 141 5.62 14.50 23.61
C GLY A 141 4.46 14.76 24.57
N GLU A 142 3.43 15.51 24.17
CA GLU A 142 2.20 15.70 24.97
C GLU A 142 1.28 14.48 24.90
N PHE A 143 1.40 13.65 23.86
CA PHE A 143 0.53 12.48 23.69
C PHE A 143 0.89 11.29 24.59
N HIS A 144 1.95 11.44 25.40
CA HIS A 144 2.41 10.46 26.38
C HIS A 144 1.72 10.57 27.75
N TYR A 145 0.94 11.63 28.03
CA TYR A 145 0.28 11.79 29.33
C TYR A 145 -0.86 10.78 29.55
N ARG A 146 -0.81 10.05 30.68
CA ARG A 146 -1.80 9.04 31.08
C ARG A 146 -2.17 9.19 32.56
N CYS A 147 -3.39 8.78 32.89
CA CYS A 147 -3.82 8.63 34.28
C CYS A 147 -3.35 7.28 34.81
N VAL A 148 -2.42 7.31 35.76
CA VAL A 148 -1.86 6.12 36.40
C VAL A 148 -1.86 6.27 37.91
N ASP A 149 -1.95 5.14 38.61
CA ASP A 149 -1.83 5.13 40.06
C ASP A 149 -0.37 5.45 40.44
N PRO A 150 -0.10 6.47 41.27
CA PRO A 150 1.26 6.88 41.63
C PRO A 150 2.03 5.81 42.41
N LEU A 151 1.36 4.81 42.99
CA LEU A 151 1.99 3.76 43.80
C LEU A 151 2.25 2.47 43.02
N THR A 152 1.32 2.08 42.14
CA THR A 152 1.42 0.80 41.40
C THR A 152 1.88 0.98 39.96
N GLY A 153 1.79 2.19 39.39
CA GLY A 153 2.05 2.45 37.97
C GLY A 153 1.00 1.84 37.05
N GLU A 154 -0.08 1.26 37.59
CA GLU A 154 -1.12 0.64 36.78
C GLU A 154 -2.00 1.71 36.13
N PRO A 155 -2.25 1.61 34.81
CA PRO A 155 -3.15 2.53 34.11
C PRO A 155 -4.62 2.27 34.49
N GLU A 156 -5.45 3.30 34.43
CA GLU A 156 -6.89 3.17 34.63
C GLU A 156 -7.49 2.19 33.59
N ALA A 157 -8.03 1.07 34.08
CA ALA A 157 -8.17 -0.21 33.38
C ALA A 157 -9.14 -0.29 32.18
N GLU A 158 -9.57 0.82 31.58
CA GLU A 158 -10.48 0.73 30.42
C GLU A 158 -10.44 1.93 29.47
N SER A 159 -9.55 2.90 29.68
CA SER A 159 -9.59 4.11 28.86
C SER A 159 -8.19 4.57 28.43
N GLU A 160 -7.94 4.61 27.11
CA GLU A 160 -6.82 5.35 26.49
C GLU A 160 -7.03 6.88 26.63
N ARG A 161 -7.51 7.34 27.79
CA ARG A 161 -7.73 8.76 28.05
C ARG A 161 -6.39 9.44 28.21
N LEU A 162 -6.18 10.46 27.39
CA LEU A 162 -5.12 11.43 27.62
C LEU A 162 -5.57 12.42 28.68
N CYS A 163 -4.70 12.66 29.65
CA CYS A 163 -4.84 13.71 30.65
C CYS A 163 -3.91 14.88 30.31
N GLY A 164 -4.17 16.05 30.88
CA GLY A 164 -3.39 17.27 30.61
C GLY A 164 -4.27 18.51 30.42
N GLY A 165 -3.75 19.67 30.80
CA GLY A 165 -4.51 20.93 30.80
C GLY A 165 -5.81 20.83 31.60
N ASP A 166 -6.94 20.99 30.93
CA ASP A 166 -8.28 20.96 31.53
C ASP A 166 -8.81 19.54 31.81
N ARG A 167 -8.12 18.48 31.34
CA ARG A 167 -8.53 17.08 31.57
C ARG A 167 -7.83 16.53 32.80
N ALA A 168 -8.56 16.50 33.92
CA ALA A 168 -8.12 15.89 35.16
C ALA A 168 -8.40 14.37 35.19
N CYS A 169 -7.54 13.65 35.90
CA CYS A 169 -7.71 12.23 36.21
C CYS A 169 -8.76 12.05 37.32
N PRO A 170 -9.44 10.89 37.37
CA PRO A 170 -10.32 10.55 38.48
C PRO A 170 -9.57 10.37 39.80
N SER A 171 -10.32 10.41 40.90
CA SER A 171 -9.76 10.36 42.26
C SER A 171 -8.88 9.12 42.46
N GLY A 172 -7.62 9.31 42.84
CA GLY A 172 -6.64 8.24 43.07
C GLY A 172 -5.64 8.02 41.93
N PHE A 173 -5.82 8.67 40.79
CA PHE A 173 -4.88 8.62 39.65
C PHE A 173 -4.23 9.99 39.42
N ASP A 174 -2.93 9.98 39.14
CA ASP A 174 -2.17 11.17 38.77
C ASP A 174 -1.88 11.19 37.28
N CYS A 175 -1.80 12.39 36.70
CA CYS A 175 -1.47 12.57 35.29
C CYS A 175 0.05 12.58 35.11
N LEU A 176 0.60 11.44 34.69
CA LEU A 176 2.04 11.27 34.51
C LEU A 176 2.38 11.00 33.05
N LYS A 177 3.55 11.48 32.62
CA LYS A 177 4.11 11.26 31.28
C LYS A 177 5.00 10.01 31.22
N GLU A 178 5.55 9.64 32.36
CA GLU A 178 6.50 8.56 32.56
C GLU A 178 5.96 7.64 33.64
N ASP A 179 6.19 6.33 33.47
CA ASP A 179 5.80 5.33 34.44
C ASP A 179 6.62 5.48 35.74
N PRO A 180 5.97 5.66 36.90
CA PRO A 180 6.66 5.85 38.19
C PRO A 180 7.47 4.61 38.64
N VAL A 181 7.19 3.43 38.10
CA VAL A 181 7.87 2.17 38.45
C VAL A 181 9.05 1.90 37.51
N THR A 182 8.85 2.06 36.21
CA THR A 182 9.85 1.69 35.20
C THR A 182 10.68 2.85 34.67
N GLY A 183 10.21 4.09 34.78
CA GLY A 183 10.88 5.27 34.24
C GLY A 183 10.85 5.35 32.70
N HIS A 184 9.90 4.65 32.06
CA HIS A 184 9.71 4.70 30.61
C HIS A 184 8.50 5.57 30.24
N LEU A 185 8.58 6.25 29.08
CA LEU A 185 7.45 7.01 28.54
C LEU A 185 6.33 6.05 28.12
N PHE A 186 5.08 6.43 28.40
CA PHE A 186 3.92 5.66 27.94
C PHE A 186 3.82 5.63 26.43
N GLU A 187 3.31 4.54 25.85
CA GLU A 187 3.12 4.46 24.40
C GLU A 187 2.04 5.45 23.92
N ASN A 188 2.25 6.02 22.73
CA ASN A 188 1.29 6.93 22.10
C ASN A 188 -0.03 6.21 21.76
N PRO A 189 -1.17 6.93 21.70
CA PRO A 189 -2.49 6.34 21.44
C PRO A 189 -2.55 5.63 20.07
N ASN A 190 -3.53 4.73 19.90
CA ASN A 190 -3.69 3.92 18.69
C ASN A 190 -2.41 3.14 18.31
N HIS A 191 -1.79 2.44 19.26
CA HIS A 191 -0.55 1.67 19.04
C HIS A 191 0.58 2.50 18.40
N GLY A 192 0.77 3.73 18.88
CA GLY A 192 1.84 4.58 18.41
C GLY A 192 1.57 5.32 17.10
N VAL A 193 0.40 5.19 16.47
CA VAL A 193 0.11 5.83 15.17
C VAL A 193 -0.16 7.33 15.32
N THR A 194 -0.94 7.73 16.31
CA THR A 194 -1.32 9.13 16.51
C THR A 194 -0.32 9.82 17.45
N ASN A 195 0.73 10.43 16.89
CA ASN A 195 1.74 11.17 17.64
C ASN A 195 2.35 12.34 16.85
N PHE A 196 2.94 13.28 17.59
CA PHE A 196 3.62 14.47 17.05
C PHE A 196 5.12 14.49 17.35
N ASP A 197 5.70 13.34 17.69
CA ASP A 197 7.10 13.25 18.13
C ASP A 197 8.05 13.18 16.93
N ASN A 198 7.54 12.70 15.79
CA ASN A 198 8.28 12.56 14.55
C ASN A 198 7.60 13.29 13.41
N PHE A 199 8.38 13.85 12.49
CA PHE A 199 7.85 14.55 11.31
C PHE A 199 6.92 13.66 10.46
N GLY A 200 7.27 12.38 10.28
CA GLY A 200 6.47 11.44 9.48
C GLY A 200 5.09 11.16 10.09
N TRP A 201 5.04 10.82 11.37
CA TRP A 201 3.77 10.60 12.08
C TRP A 201 2.96 11.87 12.24
N THR A 202 3.62 13.02 12.47
CA THR A 202 2.98 14.33 12.49
C THR A 202 2.29 14.63 11.16
N PHE A 203 2.95 14.34 10.03
CA PHE A 203 2.34 14.52 8.72
C PHE A 203 1.12 13.63 8.56
N VAL A 204 1.20 12.34 8.90
CA VAL A 204 0.04 11.43 8.84
C VAL A 204 -1.11 11.94 9.72
N ALA A 205 -0.81 12.38 10.95
CA ALA A 205 -1.80 12.90 11.90
C ALA A 205 -2.49 14.18 11.43
N VAL A 206 -1.82 15.03 10.63
CA VAL A 206 -2.41 16.26 10.06
C VAL A 206 -3.31 15.96 8.85
N PHE A 207 -3.07 14.85 8.14
CA PHE A 207 -3.87 14.43 6.98
C PHE A 207 -5.06 13.54 7.32
N GLN A 208 -5.04 12.91 8.50
CA GLN A 208 -6.09 12.02 8.99
C GLN A 208 -7.34 12.80 9.41
#